data_AF-A0A3D5H9G1-F1
#
_entry.id   AF-A0A3D5H9G1-F1
#
_cell.length_a   1.000
_cell.length_b   1.000
_cell.length_c   1.000
_cell.angle_alpha   90.00
_cell.angle_beta   90.00
_cell.angle_gamma   90.00
#
_symmetry.space_group_name_H-M   'P 1'
#
loop_
_entity.id
_entity.type
_entity.pdbx_description
1 polymer ?
#
loop_
_entity_poly.entity_id
_entity_poly.type
_entity_poly.pdbx_seq_one_letter_code
_entity_poly.pdbx_strand_id
1 'polypeptide(L)'
;MPIKPIDLEVFLSKAKNVHEAIVATSKRARQVNEETKIEFNQRIEMFAPKLEVEGEEVEVNPDQLKVSLEFEKRPKATDIALDELMQSKLEWRYKEKEVVPAPVEEEPEEEEEE
;
A
#
# COMPACT_ATOMS: atom_id res chain seq x y z
N MET A 1 1.39 12.15 -18.30
CA MET A 1 1.61 10.71 -18.57
C MET A 1 0.64 10.25 -19.63
N PRO A 2 1.08 9.47 -20.64
CA PRO A 2 0.19 8.86 -21.61
C PRO A 2 -0.69 7.79 -20.94
N ILE A 3 -1.96 7.74 -21.32
CA ILE A 3 -2.88 6.69 -20.88
C ILE A 3 -2.50 5.40 -21.60
N LYS A 4 -2.23 4.33 -20.85
CA LYS A 4 -2.01 2.99 -21.40
C LYS A 4 -3.32 2.19 -21.33
N PRO A 5 -4.04 1.98 -22.45
CA PRO A 5 -5.21 1.12 -22.46
C PRO A 5 -4.80 -0.33 -22.26
N ILE A 6 -5.66 -1.10 -21.61
CA ILE A 6 -5.41 -2.51 -21.31
C ILE A 6 -6.56 -3.32 -21.86
N ASP A 7 -6.21 -4.47 -22.43
CA ASP A 7 -7.20 -5.42 -22.91
C ASP A 7 -7.94 -6.06 -21.72
N LEU A 8 -9.26 -5.88 -21.72
CA LEU A 8 -10.12 -6.38 -20.66
C LEU A 8 -10.15 -7.91 -20.64
N GLU A 9 -10.10 -8.57 -21.79
CA GLU A 9 -10.15 -10.04 -21.86
C GLU A 9 -8.91 -10.66 -21.18
N VAL A 10 -7.75 -10.06 -21.44
CA VAL A 10 -6.49 -10.49 -20.82
C VAL A 10 -6.52 -10.25 -19.31
N PHE A 11 -7.02 -9.09 -18.86
CA PHE A 11 -7.13 -8.79 -17.44
C PHE A 11 -8.07 -9.76 -16.71
N LEU A 12 -9.22 -10.07 -17.31
CA LEU A 12 -10.20 -11.00 -16.75
C LEU A 12 -9.67 -12.43 -16.66
N SER A 13 -8.82 -12.85 -17.60
CA SER A 13 -8.21 -14.18 -17.58
C SER A 13 -7.28 -14.43 -16.39
N LYS A 14 -6.84 -13.37 -15.69
CA LYS A 14 -5.89 -13.45 -14.56
C LYS A 14 -6.52 -13.81 -13.22
N ALA A 15 -7.85 -13.72 -13.09
CA ALA A 15 -8.55 -14.04 -11.85
C ALA A 15 -9.81 -14.87 -12.14
N LYS A 16 -10.43 -15.45 -11.11
CA LYS A 16 -11.69 -16.17 -11.29
C LYS A 16 -12.86 -15.21 -11.52
N ASN A 17 -12.75 -13.97 -11.05
CA ASN A 17 -13.76 -12.93 -11.19
C ASN A 17 -13.12 -11.55 -11.39
N VAL A 18 -13.79 -10.68 -12.13
CA VAL A 18 -13.44 -9.26 -12.33
C VAL A 18 -13.22 -8.56 -10.99
N HIS A 19 -14.13 -8.75 -10.03
CA HIS A 19 -14.04 -8.09 -8.73
C HIS A 19 -12.84 -8.55 -7.92
N GLU A 20 -12.47 -9.82 -8.05
CA GLU A 20 -11.28 -10.38 -7.40
C GLU A 20 -10.01 -9.73 -7.97
N ALA A 21 -9.88 -9.65 -9.29
CA ALA A 21 -8.76 -8.96 -9.95
C ALA A 21 -8.65 -7.49 -9.52
N ILE A 22 -9.79 -6.77 -9.49
CA ILE A 22 -9.83 -5.36 -9.06
C ILE A 22 -9.38 -5.23 -7.61
N VAL A 23 -9.89 -6.06 -6.70
CA VAL A 23 -9.55 -5.99 -5.27
C VAL A 23 -8.09 -6.37 -5.04
N ALA A 24 -7.60 -7.42 -5.70
CA ALA A 24 -6.20 -7.84 -5.61
C ALA A 24 -5.24 -6.74 -6.08
N THR A 25 -5.49 -6.18 -7.27
CA THR A 25 -4.69 -5.09 -7.85
C THR A 25 -4.75 -3.83 -6.98
N SER A 26 -5.94 -3.48 -6.48
CA SER A 26 -6.11 -2.31 -5.62
C SER A 26 -5.34 -2.44 -4.31
N LYS A 27 -5.36 -3.62 -3.68
CA LYS A 27 -4.59 -3.90 -2.46
C LYS A 27 -3.09 -3.85 -2.74
N ARG A 28 -2.64 -4.42 -3.87
CA ARG A 28 -1.23 -4.38 -4.25
C ARG A 28 -0.75 -2.95 -4.52
N ALA A 29 -1.53 -2.14 -5.22
CA ALA A 29 -1.20 -0.73 -5.45
C ALA A 29 -1.05 0.06 -4.14
N ARG A 30 -1.85 -0.26 -3.10
CA ARG A 30 -1.69 0.36 -1.78
C ARG A 30 -0.37 -0.03 -1.10
N GLN A 31 0.01 -1.31 -1.16
CA GLN A 31 1.29 -1.79 -0.63
C GLN A 31 2.47 -1.07 -1.30
N VAL A 32 2.49 -1.03 -2.64
CA VAL A 32 3.55 -0.36 -3.41
C VAL A 32 3.60 1.14 -3.09
N ASN A 33 2.45 1.79 -2.91
CA ASN A 33 2.40 3.21 -2.55
C ASN A 33 2.97 3.46 -1.14
N GLU A 34 2.67 2.58 -0.18
CA GLU A 34 3.19 2.68 1.18
C GLU A 34 4.70 2.44 1.23
N GLU A 35 5.19 1.40 0.52
CA GLU A 35 6.63 1.16 0.34
C GLU A 35 7.33 2.38 -0.28
N THR A 36 6.75 2.97 -1.33
CA THR A 36 7.30 4.17 -2.00
C THR A 36 7.32 5.37 -1.06
N LYS A 37 6.28 5.55 -0.24
CA LYS A 37 6.20 6.65 0.74
C LYS A 37 7.27 6.50 1.82
N ILE A 38 7.47 5.28 2.32
CA ILE A 38 8.51 4.97 3.32
C ILE A 38 9.89 5.26 2.71
N GLU A 39 10.16 4.76 1.51
CA GLU A 39 11.45 4.98 0.82
C GLU A 39 11.71 6.47 0.57
N PHE A 40 10.69 7.22 0.13
CA PHE A 40 10.79 8.67 -0.08
C PHE A 40 11.16 9.39 1.21
N ASN A 41 10.41 9.15 2.29
CA ASN A 41 10.66 9.79 3.59
C ASN A 41 12.06 9.47 4.12
N GLN A 42 12.48 8.21 4.05
CA GLN A 42 13.83 7.81 4.46
C GLN A 42 14.91 8.57 3.68
N ARG A 43 14.77 8.70 2.36
CA ARG A 43 15.75 9.45 1.55
C ARG A 43 15.74 10.93 1.88
N ILE A 44 14.58 11.54 2.08
CA ILE A 44 14.49 12.96 2.45
C ILE A 44 15.13 13.22 3.81
N GLU A 45 14.87 12.37 4.81
CA GLU A 45 15.46 12.45 6.15
C GLU A 45 16.99 12.31 6.13
N MET A 46 17.56 11.50 5.23
CA MET A 46 19.01 11.38 5.07
C MET A 46 19.70 12.68 4.63
N PHE A 47 18.98 13.58 3.97
CA PHE A 47 19.48 14.89 3.52
C PHE A 47 19.00 16.05 4.39
N ALA A 48 18.18 15.80 5.41
CA ALA A 48 17.86 16.80 6.42
C ALA A 48 19.10 16.97 7.32
N PRO A 49 19.79 18.13 7.32
CA PRO A 49 20.85 18.34 8.29
C PRO A 49 20.25 18.22 9.70
N LYS A 50 20.97 17.55 10.60
CA LYS A 50 20.70 17.61 12.05
C LYS A 50 21.06 19.00 12.57
N LEU A 51 20.39 20.05 12.14
CA LEU A 51 20.62 21.39 12.64
C LEU A 51 19.29 22.14 12.62
N GLU A 52 18.71 22.24 13.81
CA GLU A 52 17.89 23.38 14.22
C GLU A 52 18.68 24.64 13.90
N VAL A 53 18.34 25.33 12.81
CA VAL A 53 18.73 26.74 12.65
C VAL A 53 17.42 27.51 12.50
N GLU A 54 16.92 27.89 13.66
CA GLU A 54 15.90 28.90 13.84
C GLU A 54 16.43 30.22 13.27
N GLY A 55 16.00 30.60 12.07
CA GLY A 55 16.01 32.02 11.68
C GLY A 55 16.56 32.46 10.33
N GLU A 56 17.05 31.60 9.43
CA GLU A 56 17.57 32.05 8.13
C GLU A 56 16.92 31.31 6.95
N GLU A 57 16.84 32.02 5.82
CA GLU A 57 16.03 31.73 4.62
C GLU A 57 15.92 30.24 4.27
N VAL A 58 14.73 29.79 3.85
CA VAL A 58 14.48 28.42 3.39
C VAL A 58 15.23 28.18 2.08
N GLU A 59 16.55 27.99 2.17
CA GLU A 59 17.36 27.56 1.04
C GLU A 59 16.90 26.15 0.66
N VAL A 60 16.35 26.02 -0.55
CA VAL A 60 15.89 24.74 -1.07
C VAL A 60 17.10 23.83 -1.21
N ASN A 61 17.16 22.78 -0.39
CA ASN A 61 18.25 21.81 -0.46
C ASN A 61 18.22 21.11 -1.85
N PRO A 62 19.28 21.26 -2.68
CA PRO A 62 19.30 20.71 -4.04
C PRO A 62 19.18 19.18 -4.06
N ASP A 63 19.63 18.49 -3.01
CA ASP A 63 19.54 17.03 -2.90
C ASP A 63 18.11 16.57 -2.63
N GLN A 64 17.36 17.29 -1.79
CA GLN A 64 15.93 17.00 -1.56
C GLN A 64 15.08 17.24 -2.82
N LEU A 65 15.40 18.28 -3.59
CA LEU A 65 14.75 18.55 -4.88
C LEU A 65 15.04 17.43 -5.89
N LYS A 66 16.30 16.95 -5.94
CA LYS A 66 16.68 15.84 -6.82
C LYS A 66 15.93 14.55 -6.48
N VAL A 67 15.85 14.20 -5.19
CA VAL A 67 15.05 13.05 -4.73
C VAL A 67 13.58 13.22 -5.13
N SER A 68 13.01 14.41 -4.93
CA SER A 68 11.61 14.67 -5.30
C SER A 68 11.36 14.47 -6.80
N LEU A 69 12.25 14.97 -7.65
CA LEU A 69 12.19 14.79 -9.11
C LEU A 69 12.39 13.33 -9.55
N GLU A 70 13.20 12.55 -8.82
CA GLU A 70 13.36 11.12 -9.07
C GLU A 70 12.07 10.35 -8.80
N PHE A 71 11.40 10.62 -7.68
CA PHE A 71 10.14 9.96 -7.32
C PHE A 71 8.97 10.40 -8.20
N GLU A 72 8.95 11.65 -8.66
CA GLU A 72 7.94 12.13 -9.61
C GLU A 72 8.00 11.40 -10.97
N LYS A 73 9.19 10.99 -11.40
CA LYS A 73 9.40 10.23 -12.64
C LYS A 73 9.05 8.74 -12.52
N ARG A 74 8.88 8.21 -11.32
CA ARG A 74 8.56 6.80 -11.11
C ARG A 74 7.14 6.49 -11.60
N PRO A 75 6.87 5.25 -12.05
CA PRO A 75 5.52 4.84 -12.41
C PRO A 75 4.61 4.88 -11.18
N LYS A 76 3.31 5.16 -11.40
CA LYS A 76 2.32 5.16 -10.31
C LYS A 76 2.20 3.75 -9.74
N ALA A 77 1.88 3.67 -8.45
CA ALA A 77 1.67 2.40 -7.78
C ALA A 77 0.57 1.54 -8.44
N THR A 78 -0.43 2.18 -9.04
CA THR A 78 -1.47 1.51 -9.84
C THR A 78 -0.91 0.85 -11.09
N ASP A 79 0.02 1.51 -11.79
CA ASP A 79 0.62 0.98 -13.02
C ASP A 79 1.52 -0.21 -12.70
N ILE A 80 2.29 -0.11 -11.62
CA ILE A 80 3.15 -1.21 -11.13
C ILE A 80 2.30 -2.43 -10.78
N ALA A 81 1.26 -2.26 -9.96
CA ALA A 81 0.40 -3.37 -9.53
C ALA A 81 -0.30 -4.06 -10.71
N LEU A 82 -0.66 -3.27 -11.72
CA LEU A 82 -1.32 -3.74 -12.93
C LEU A 82 -0.36 -4.51 -13.83
N ASP A 83 0.87 -4.01 -14.01
CA ASP A 83 1.93 -4.73 -14.71
C ASP A 83 2.27 -6.06 -14.02
N GLU A 84 2.33 -6.08 -12.68
CA GLU A 84 2.56 -7.32 -11.91
C GLU A 84 1.44 -8.34 -12.08
N LEU A 85 0.17 -7.90 -12.08
CA LEU A 85 -0.97 -8.78 -12.36
C LEU A 85 -0.90 -9.33 -13.80
N MET A 86 -0.63 -8.47 -14.78
CA MET A 86 -0.57 -8.86 -16.20
C MET A 86 0.58 -9.85 -16.47
N GLN A 87 1.68 -9.71 -15.74
CA GLN A 87 2.84 -10.62 -15.78
C GLN A 87 2.64 -11.89 -14.92
N SER A 88 1.48 -12.08 -14.28
CA SER A 88 1.21 -13.22 -13.39
C SER A 88 2.21 -13.37 -12.24
N LYS A 89 2.72 -12.23 -11.73
CA LYS A 89 3.63 -12.17 -10.58
C LYS A 89 2.91 -11.91 -9.25
N LEU A 90 1.61 -11.61 -9.32
CA LEU A 90 0.79 -11.31 -8.16
C LEU A 90 0.05 -12.56 -7.69
N GLU A 91 0.31 -12.96 -6.45
CA GLU A 91 -0.43 -14.01 -5.76
C GLU A 91 -1.26 -13.41 -4.62
N TRP A 92 -2.46 -13.95 -4.41
CA TRP A 92 -3.32 -13.53 -3.30
C TRP A 92 -4.09 -14.73 -2.74
N ARG A 93 -4.51 -14.61 -1.48
CA ARG A 93 -5.34 -15.59 -0.80
C ARG A 93 -6.56 -14.94 -0.18
N TYR A 94 -7.60 -15.74 0.00
CA TYR A 94 -8.77 -15.35 0.79
C TYR A 94 -8.36 -15.28 2.26
N LYS A 95 -8.89 -14.28 2.98
CA LYS A 95 -8.76 -14.25 4.44
C LYS A 95 -9.57 -15.44 4.96
N GLU A 96 -8.96 -16.33 5.72
CA GLU A 96 -9.71 -17.35 6.46
C GLU A 96 -10.73 -16.63 7.34
N LYS A 97 -11.95 -17.18 7.43
CA LYS A 97 -12.97 -16.64 8.32
C LYS A 97 -12.39 -16.67 9.73
N GLU A 98 -12.08 -15.50 10.28
CA GLU A 98 -11.97 -15.35 11.73
C GLU A 98 -13.32 -15.79 12.29
N VAL A 99 -13.35 -16.98 12.88
CA VAL A 99 -14.46 -17.40 13.73
C VAL A 99 -14.36 -16.48 14.93
N VAL A 100 -15.13 -15.39 14.90
CA VAL A 100 -15.32 -14.53 16.07
C VAL A 100 -15.83 -15.48 17.16
N PRO A 101 -15.09 -15.71 18.25
CA PRO A 101 -15.59 -16.56 19.32
C PRO A 101 -16.91 -15.94 19.79
N ALA A 102 -17.95 -16.77 19.88
CA ALA A 102 -19.22 -16.33 20.41
C ALA A 102 -18.98 -15.70 21.80
N PRO A 103 -19.72 -14.62 22.15
CA PRO A 103 -19.65 -14.08 23.51
C PRO A 103 -19.86 -15.24 24.48
N VAL A 104 -18.96 -15.42 25.44
CA VAL A 104 -19.14 -16.37 26.52
C VAL A 104 -20.40 -15.90 27.26
N GLU A 105 -21.48 -16.67 27.14
CA GLU A 105 -22.63 -16.50 28.03
C GLU A 105 -22.11 -16.85 29.42
N GLU A 106 -21.94 -15.85 30.28
CA GLU A 106 -21.69 -16.07 31.70
C GLU A 106 -22.89 -16.86 32.24
N GLU A 107 -22.68 -18.15 32.51
CA GLU A 107 -23.66 -18.94 33.27
C GLU A 107 -23.87 -18.22 34.60
N PRO A 108 -25.14 -18.03 35.04
CA PRO A 108 -25.38 -17.40 36.34
C PRO A 108 -24.71 -18.25 37.41
N GLU A 109 -23.81 -17.65 38.18
CA GLU A 109 -23.24 -18.27 39.37
C GLU A 109 -24.41 -18.77 40.22
N GLU A 110 -24.57 -20.09 40.34
CA GLU A 110 -25.48 -20.67 41.31
C GLU A 110 -24.99 -20.20 42.67
N GLU A 111 -25.71 -19.26 43.28
CA GLU A 111 -25.51 -18.87 44.67
C GLU A 111 -25.70 -20.14 45.52
N GLU A 112 -24.58 -20.74 45.94
CA GLU A 112 -24.58 -21.79 46.96
C GLU A 112 -25.14 -21.18 48.25
N GLU A 113 -26.41 -21.43 48.54
CA GLU A 113 -27.04 -21.15 49.83
C GLU A 113 -26.38 -22.03 50.92
N GLU A 114 -25.62 -21.41 51.84
CA GLU A 114 -25.28 -21.96 53.17
C GLU A 114 -26.17 -21.36 54.27
#